data_AF-A0A1Q8CQL5-F1
#
_entry.id   AF-A0A1Q8CQL5-F1
#
_cell.length_a   1.000
_cell.length_b   1.000
_cell.length_c   1.000
_cell.angle_alpha   90.00
_cell.angle_beta   90.00
_cell.angle_gamma   90.00
#
_symmetry.space_group_name_H-M   'P 1'
#
loop_
_entity.id
_entity.type
_entity.pdbx_description
1 polymer ?
#
loop_
_entity_poly.entity_id
_entity_poly.type
_entity_poly.pdbx_seq_one_letter_code
_entity_poly.pdbx_strand_id
1 'polypeptide(L)'
;MLSDWWNGVELWVLGLAFPFQFALVMAVLAPLCLVVAWFIDRVIDHAAALFGPSPADDRPLGSAPPVLEVAPELAPEVMVEEAGSEEDGSEGDGDEQRVPAASAGR
;
A
#
# COMPACT_ATOMS: atom_id res chain seq x y z
N MET A 1 14.12 29.50 35.55
CA MET A 1 15.15 29.05 34.58
C MET A 1 14.55 28.73 33.23
N LEU A 2 13.84 27.60 33.01
CA LEU A 2 13.18 27.33 31.73
C LEU A 2 12.00 28.28 31.46
N SER A 3 11.20 28.57 32.50
CA SER A 3 10.04 29.47 32.39
C SER A 3 10.41 30.92 32.05
N ASP A 4 11.52 31.46 32.57
CA ASP A 4 11.94 32.83 32.27
C ASP A 4 12.36 33.00 30.81
N TRP A 5 13.08 32.00 30.27
CA TRP A 5 13.47 31.98 28.87
C TRP A 5 12.25 31.78 27.95
N TRP A 6 11.35 30.87 28.32
CA TRP A 6 10.10 30.63 27.61
C TRP A 6 9.18 31.85 27.63
N ASN A 7 9.06 32.56 28.74
CA ASN A 7 8.31 33.82 28.85
C ASN A 7 8.89 34.91 27.91
N GLY A 8 10.21 34.94 27.71
CA GLY A 8 10.84 35.80 26.70
C GLY A 8 10.46 35.40 25.26
N VAL A 9 10.36 34.10 24.99
CA VAL A 9 9.89 33.56 23.70
C VAL A 9 8.41 33.90 23.48
N GLU A 10 7.55 33.73 24.49
CA GLU A 10 6.12 34.09 24.43
C GLU A 10 5.96 35.58 24.10
N LEU A 11 6.67 36.47 24.77
CA LEU A 11 6.61 37.90 24.48
C LEU A 11 7.12 38.25 23.08
N TRP A 12 8.15 37.56 22.59
CA TRP A 12 8.65 37.74 21.23
C TRP A 12 7.63 37.27 20.18
N VAL A 13 7.05 36.08 20.35
CA VAL A 13 6.04 35.54 19.42
C VAL A 13 4.77 36.39 19.44
N LEU A 14 4.31 36.80 20.63
CA LEU A 14 3.10 37.63 20.80
C LEU A 14 3.30 39.06 20.29
N GLY A 15 4.54 39.57 20.27
CA GLY A 15 4.89 40.89 19.74
C GLY A 15 5.04 40.95 18.22
N LEU A 16 5.03 39.82 17.50
CA LEU A 16 5.12 39.78 16.05
C LEU A 16 3.81 40.24 15.38
N ALA A 17 3.94 40.90 14.23
CA ALA A 17 2.79 41.21 13.38
C ALA A 17 2.10 39.91 12.89
N PHE A 18 0.78 39.95 12.72
CA PHE A 18 -0.06 38.81 12.34
C PHE A 18 0.49 37.93 11.19
N PRO A 19 0.96 38.47 10.04
CA PRO A 19 1.51 37.63 8.97
C PRO A 19 2.82 36.94 9.35
N PHE A 20 3.62 37.54 10.24
CA PHE A 20 4.88 36.97 10.71
C PHE A 20 4.63 35.77 11.64
N GLN A 21 3.63 35.85 12.53
CA GLN A 21 3.22 34.73 13.36
C GLN A 21 2.77 33.53 12.51
N PHE A 22 1.95 33.80 11.48
CA PHE A 22 1.51 32.75 10.56
C PHE A 22 2.67 32.12 9.78
N ALA A 23 3.58 32.94 9.25
CA ALA A 23 4.76 32.45 8.56
C ALA A 23 5.65 31.59 9.49
N LEU A 24 5.82 32.00 10.74
CA LEU A 24 6.58 31.25 11.74
C LEU A 24 5.91 29.91 12.04
N VAL A 25 4.58 29.89 12.23
CA VAL A 25 3.81 28.65 12.39
C VAL A 25 4.00 27.73 11.19
N MET A 26 3.85 28.24 9.96
CA MET A 26 4.05 27.43 8.75
C MET A 26 5.49 26.92 8.64
N ALA A 27 6.48 27.75 8.97
CA ALA A 27 7.89 27.40 8.97
C ALA A 27 8.26 26.35 10.03
N VAL A 28 7.49 26.22 11.12
CA VAL A 28 7.71 25.19 12.15
C VAL A 28 6.84 23.95 11.91
N LEU A 29 5.57 24.14 11.54
CA LEU A 29 4.60 23.06 11.37
C LEU A 29 4.90 22.21 10.14
N ALA A 30 5.30 22.81 9.02
CA ALA A 30 5.66 22.07 7.81
C ALA A 30 6.85 21.12 8.04
N PRO A 31 8.00 21.57 8.58
CA PRO A 31 9.09 20.65 8.88
C PRO A 31 8.75 19.70 10.03
N LEU A 32 7.98 20.12 11.04
CA LEU A 32 7.56 19.21 12.11
C LEU A 32 6.76 18.03 11.54
N CYS A 33 5.83 18.31 10.62
CA CYS A 33 5.06 17.27 9.92
C CYS A 33 5.98 16.34 9.11
N LEU A 34 6.90 16.90 8.32
CA LEU A 34 7.86 16.11 7.54
C LEU A 34 8.76 15.25 8.41
N VAL A 35 9.26 15.80 9.52
CA VAL A 35 10.13 15.08 10.46
C VAL A 35 9.38 13.95 11.11
N VAL A 36 8.13 14.16 11.55
CA VAL A 36 7.31 13.10 12.15
C VAL A 36 7.01 11.99 11.15
N ALA A 37 6.61 12.33 9.92
CA ALA A 37 6.38 11.34 8.86
C ALA A 37 7.65 10.53 8.57
N TRP A 38 8.77 11.23 8.34
CA TRP A 38 10.07 10.60 8.11
C TRP A 38 10.51 9.71 9.28
N PHE A 39 10.25 10.14 10.51
CA PHE A 39 10.58 9.37 11.70
C PHE A 39 9.79 8.06 11.78
N ILE A 40 8.49 8.10 11.47
CA ILE A 40 7.64 6.90 11.46
C ILE A 40 8.14 5.92 10.39
N ASP A 41 8.36 6.39 9.16
CA ASP A 41 8.88 5.55 8.07
C ASP A 41 10.22 4.90 8.46
N ARG A 42 11.13 5.70 9.04
CA ARG A 42 12.44 5.22 9.51
C ARG A 42 12.33 4.16 10.61
N VAL A 43 11.41 4.33 11.55
CA VAL A 43 11.19 3.37 12.64
C VAL A 43 10.60 2.08 12.10
N ILE A 44 9.66 2.16 11.15
CA ILE A 44 9.07 0.98 10.49
C ILE A 44 10.13 0.23 9.69
N ASP A 45 10.94 0.92 8.89
CA ASP A 45 12.04 0.31 8.13
C ASP A 45 13.06 -0.36 9.03
N HIS A 46 13.41 0.29 10.15
CA HIS A 46 14.35 -0.25 11.11
C HIS A 46 13.79 -1.47 11.85
N ALA A 47 12.51 -1.43 12.20
CA ALA A 47 11.80 -2.57 12.78
C ALA A 47 11.74 -3.73 11.77
N ALA A 48 11.34 -3.47 10.53
CA ALA A 48 11.29 -4.47 9.46
C ALA A 48 12.67 -5.09 9.17
N ALA A 49 13.74 -4.30 9.23
CA ALA A 49 15.11 -4.80 9.10
C ALA A 49 15.55 -5.66 10.30
N LEU A 50 15.12 -5.31 11.52
CA LEU A 50 15.39 -6.14 12.71
C LEU A 50 14.57 -7.43 12.75
N PHE A 51 13.35 -7.39 12.20
CA PHE A 51 12.44 -8.55 12.12
C PHE A 51 12.52 -9.28 10.77
N GLY A 52 13.48 -8.90 9.91
CA GLY A 52 13.63 -9.43 8.56
C GLY A 52 14.03 -10.91 8.55
N PRO A 53 13.54 -11.72 7.58
CA PRO A 53 13.53 -13.17 7.66
C PRO A 53 14.92 -13.80 7.83
N SER A 54 15.02 -14.83 8.69
CA SER A 54 16.15 -15.76 8.68
C SER A 54 16.40 -16.23 7.23
N PRO A 55 17.64 -16.17 6.70
CA PRO A 55 18.02 -16.60 5.34
C PRO A 55 17.78 -18.10 5.01
N ALA A 56 16.94 -18.81 5.76
CA ALA A 56 16.76 -20.25 5.66
C ALA A 56 15.89 -20.70 4.46
N ASP A 57 15.27 -19.79 3.72
CA ASP A 57 14.49 -20.10 2.51
C ASP A 57 15.29 -19.98 1.20
N ASP A 58 16.51 -19.45 1.23
CA ASP A 58 17.46 -19.55 0.11
C ASP A 58 18.25 -20.86 0.20
N ARG A 59 17.56 -22.00 0.31
CA ARG A 59 18.18 -23.27 -0.07
C ARG A 59 18.20 -23.28 -1.60
N PRO A 60 19.38 -23.30 -2.26
CA PRO A 60 19.44 -23.46 -3.70
C PRO A 60 18.70 -24.76 -4.04
N LEU A 61 17.65 -24.68 -4.86
CA LEU A 61 17.05 -25.82 -5.55
C LEU A 61 18.07 -26.36 -6.56
N GLY A 62 19.15 -26.92 -6.03
CA GLY A 62 20.30 -27.50 -6.70
C GLY A 62 20.58 -28.90 -6.15
N SER A 63 19.53 -29.73 -6.03
CA SER A 63 19.66 -31.14 -5.69
C SER A 63 18.72 -32.05 -6.51
N ALA A 64 18.34 -31.66 -7.72
CA ALA A 64 18.00 -32.65 -8.74
C ALA A 64 19.25 -32.84 -9.59
N PRO A 65 19.87 -34.04 -9.61
CA PRO A 65 21.05 -34.28 -10.43
C PRO A 65 20.76 -33.98 -11.89
N PRO A 66 21.76 -33.57 -12.69
CA PRO A 66 21.58 -33.39 -14.12
C PRO A 66 21.17 -34.74 -14.71
N VAL A 67 19.90 -34.84 -15.12
CA VAL A 67 19.40 -35.97 -15.94
C VAL A 67 20.03 -35.80 -17.32
N LEU A 68 21.28 -36.24 -17.39
CA LEU A 68 22.03 -36.46 -18.60
C LEU A 68 21.51 -37.77 -19.20
N GLU A 69 20.31 -37.77 -19.80
CA GLU A 69 19.92 -38.82 -20.76
C GLU A 69 18.92 -38.27 -21.78
N VAL A 70 19.49 -37.66 -22.82
CA VAL A 70 18.83 -37.41 -24.10
C VAL A 70 18.61 -38.77 -24.79
N ALA A 71 17.35 -39.16 -25.02
CA ALA A 71 16.98 -40.22 -25.95
C ALA A 71 16.14 -39.63 -27.10
N PRO A 72 16.68 -39.51 -28.32
CA PRO A 72 16.02 -38.84 -29.44
C PRO A 72 15.34 -39.86 -30.38
N GLU A 73 14.15 -40.35 -30.05
CA GLU A 73 13.38 -41.26 -30.93
C GLU A 73 12.03 -41.55 -30.20
N LEU A 74 10.81 -41.22 -30.65
CA LEU A 74 10.09 -41.72 -31.82
C LEU A 74 8.74 -40.96 -31.97
N ALA A 75 8.59 -40.26 -33.09
CA ALA A 75 7.41 -39.98 -33.92
C ALA A 75 6.02 -39.58 -33.35
N PRO A 76 5.32 -38.62 -34.02
CA PRO A 76 3.94 -38.22 -33.74
C PRO A 76 2.93 -39.13 -34.44
N GLU A 77 2.00 -39.72 -33.70
CA GLU A 77 0.86 -40.48 -34.24
C GLU A 77 -0.46 -40.06 -33.58
N VAL A 78 -1.35 -39.50 -34.40
CA VAL A 78 -2.78 -39.85 -34.52
C VAL A 78 -3.75 -39.48 -33.37
N MET A 79 -4.30 -38.26 -33.47
CA MET A 79 -5.72 -37.92 -33.71
C MET A 79 -6.84 -38.94 -33.30
N VAL A 80 -7.92 -38.43 -32.63
CA VAL A 80 -9.38 -38.62 -32.91
C VAL A 80 -10.29 -38.80 -31.65
N GLU A 81 -11.35 -37.96 -31.61
CA GLU A 81 -12.70 -38.07 -30.96
C GLU A 81 -12.90 -37.89 -29.43
N GLU A 82 -13.99 -37.29 -28.90
CA GLU A 82 -15.28 -36.80 -29.45
C GLU A 82 -15.96 -35.84 -28.42
N ALA A 83 -16.80 -34.94 -28.96
CA ALA A 83 -18.11 -34.46 -28.49
C ALA A 83 -18.44 -33.93 -27.07
N GLY A 84 -19.07 -32.74 -27.09
CA GLY A 84 -20.25 -32.35 -26.29
C GLY A 84 -19.93 -31.57 -25.01
N SER A 85 -20.63 -30.50 -24.63
CA SER A 85 -21.94 -29.98 -24.99
C SER A 85 -22.05 -28.55 -24.46
N GLU A 86 -22.91 -27.74 -25.08
CA GLU A 86 -23.44 -26.44 -24.61
C GLU A 86 -23.49 -26.26 -23.09
N GLU A 87 -23.13 -25.07 -22.59
CA GLU A 87 -24.00 -24.32 -21.66
C GLU A 87 -23.94 -22.81 -21.97
N ASP A 88 -25.05 -22.37 -22.53
CA ASP A 88 -25.53 -21.00 -22.70
C ASP A 88 -25.76 -20.36 -21.33
N GLY A 89 -25.20 -19.16 -21.13
CA GLY A 89 -25.22 -18.46 -19.85
C GLY A 89 -25.37 -16.96 -20.05
N SER A 90 -26.45 -16.57 -20.72
CA SER A 90 -26.87 -15.17 -20.88
C SER A 90 -28.18 -14.94 -20.14
N GLU A 91 -28.13 -14.46 -18.91
CA GLU A 91 -29.26 -13.72 -18.32
C GLU A 91 -28.69 -12.63 -17.39
N GLY A 92 -28.45 -11.46 -17.97
CA GLY A 92 -28.20 -10.24 -17.22
C GLY A 92 -29.54 -9.65 -16.80
N ASP A 93 -29.95 -9.91 -15.55
CA ASP A 93 -31.04 -9.20 -14.90
C ASP A 93 -30.47 -7.90 -14.29
N GLY A 94 -30.66 -6.81 -15.03
CA GLY A 94 -30.22 -5.49 -14.68
C GLY A 94 -31.30 -4.48 -14.99
N ASP A 95 -32.40 -4.51 -14.23
CA ASP A 95 -33.45 -3.50 -14.30
C ASP A 95 -33.71 -2.88 -12.92
N GLU A 96 -32.96 -1.80 -12.66
CA GLU A 96 -33.55 -0.47 -12.48
C GLU A 96 -34.81 -0.38 -11.58
N GLN A 97 -34.68 -0.70 -10.29
CA GLN A 97 -35.68 -0.25 -9.31
C GLN A 97 -35.40 1.21 -8.89
N ARG A 98 -35.79 2.07 -9.82
CA ARG A 98 -35.87 3.53 -9.76
C ARG A 98 -36.72 3.95 -8.55
N VAL A 99 -36.07 4.63 -7.60
CA VAL A 99 -36.69 5.36 -6.49
C VAL A 99 -37.42 6.59 -7.04
N PRO A 100 -38.69 6.83 -6.65
CA PRO A 100 -39.21 8.18 -6.56
C PRO A 100 -39.49 8.57 -5.11
N ALA A 101 -38.75 9.58 -4.66
CA ALA A 101 -39.12 10.41 -3.53
C ALA A 101 -40.42 11.17 -3.84
N ALA A 102 -41.43 11.06 -2.98
CA ALA A 102 -42.36 12.15 -2.61
C ALA A 102 -43.58 11.60 -1.86
N SER A 103 -43.70 11.96 -0.57
CA SER A 103 -44.93 12.12 0.21
C SER A 103 -44.47 12.47 1.64
N ALA A 104 -44.39 13.72 2.11
CA ALA A 104 -45.44 14.75 2.22
C ALA A 104 -46.67 14.23 2.99
N GLY A 105 -46.51 14.03 4.30
CA GLY A 105 -47.58 13.70 5.24
C GLY A 105 -47.28 14.34 6.60
N ARG A 106 -48.34 14.84 7.23
CA ARG A 106 -48.41 15.96 8.18
C ARG A 106 -48.40 15.52 9.64
#